data_AF-A0A090X8P0-F1
#
_entry.id   AF-A0A090X8P0-F1
#
_cell.length_a   1.000
_cell.length_b   1.000
_cell.length_c   1.000
_cell.angle_alpha   90.00
_cell.angle_beta   90.00
_cell.angle_gamma   90.00
#
_symmetry.space_group_name_H-M   'P 1'
#
loop_
_entity.id
_entity.type
_entity.pdbx_description
1 polymer ?
#
loop_
_entity_poly.entity_id
_entity_poly.type
_entity_poly.pdbx_seq_one_letter_code
_entity_poly.pdbx_strand_id
1 'polypeptide(L)'
;MIKANMHLQTPMRLTALVWMLSVLNTGLSILTSTSENDKVCRTAECTKMAQQISDAIDTKVDPCDDFFSYACGKWKKDTQIPRGISAVNRFTEAANRRDEKMKRVLNQLTQPTRGDQSIDHKLGILFRKCTEKYSRDKENSEIRNLLKQKFGKWPKKVEHKSRPVPSTSLLKQVGFLGLLGITVDINVYDNSKYAIVMKTPSTDPLSWQGLQALTTAQKTVYKAYIERMINTIDPNFKDAQTVAKSIFDFEDDLSFRTSVPQASMRMTTLGTIDRDLNSKMINYKDLIQKVFSTLKKKVSLTDSQVIIVASPAYYAKVEDALTDIQQDELYNYLGYKYLSQLIKFSRSDLFFYYTTFLKTVDPTYNEPQESDFTSLCIRDLMV
;
A
#
# COMPACT_ATOMS: atom_id res chain seq x y z
N MET A 1 -84.45 -44.75 -71.87
CA MET A 1 -84.44 -43.51 -71.08
C MET A 1 -83.14 -43.42 -70.28
N ILE A 2 -82.28 -42.54 -70.77
CA ILE A 2 -81.21 -41.74 -70.14
C ILE A 2 -80.73 -42.17 -68.72
N LYS A 3 -79.51 -42.72 -68.68
CA LYS A 3 -78.58 -42.67 -67.54
C LYS A 3 -77.82 -41.35 -67.59
N ALA A 4 -77.73 -40.63 -66.47
CA ALA A 4 -76.80 -39.51 -66.31
C ALA A 4 -75.85 -39.82 -65.14
N ASN A 5 -74.56 -39.73 -65.47
CA ASN A 5 -73.40 -40.00 -64.63
C ASN A 5 -73.23 -38.97 -63.52
N MET A 6 -72.80 -39.47 -62.36
CA MET A 6 -72.32 -38.74 -61.20
C MET A 6 -70.95 -38.10 -61.54
N HIS A 7 -70.83 -36.77 -61.48
CA HIS A 7 -69.58 -36.05 -61.72
C HIS A 7 -68.86 -35.73 -60.40
N LEU A 8 -67.66 -36.28 -60.26
CA LEU A 8 -66.76 -36.17 -59.11
C LEU A 8 -65.82 -34.95 -59.31
N GLN A 9 -66.17 -33.77 -58.77
CA GLN A 9 -65.33 -32.55 -58.91
C GLN A 9 -65.03 -31.80 -57.59
N THR A 10 -65.60 -32.24 -56.47
CA THR A 10 -65.39 -31.62 -55.15
C THR A 10 -64.13 -32.03 -54.37
N PRO A 11 -63.49 -33.22 -54.53
CA PRO A 11 -62.39 -33.61 -53.63
C PRO A 11 -61.05 -32.91 -53.93
N MET A 12 -60.86 -32.36 -55.14
CA MET A 12 -59.56 -31.81 -55.58
C MET A 12 -59.29 -30.37 -55.11
N ARG A 13 -60.34 -29.60 -54.81
CA ARG A 13 -60.19 -28.22 -54.29
C ARG A 13 -59.91 -28.18 -52.79
N LEU A 14 -60.43 -29.16 -52.04
CA LEU A 14 -60.21 -29.25 -50.60
C LEU A 14 -58.77 -29.65 -50.28
N THR A 15 -58.20 -30.58 -51.04
CA THR A 15 -56.81 -31.02 -50.85
C THR A 15 -55.82 -29.90 -51.15
N ALA A 16 -56.02 -29.13 -52.22
CA ALA A 16 -55.17 -27.98 -52.56
C ALA A 16 -55.19 -26.87 -51.48
N LEU A 17 -56.37 -26.61 -50.88
CA LEU A 17 -56.51 -25.66 -49.77
C LEU A 17 -55.82 -26.16 -48.50
N VAL A 18 -55.92 -27.45 -48.19
CA VAL A 18 -55.23 -28.07 -47.04
C VAL A 18 -53.72 -28.02 -47.22
N TRP A 19 -53.20 -28.27 -48.42
CA TRP A 19 -51.77 -28.16 -48.72
C TRP A 19 -51.27 -26.71 -48.69
N MET A 20 -52.04 -25.74 -49.20
CA MET A 20 -51.66 -24.33 -49.09
C MET A 20 -51.67 -23.86 -47.62
N LEU A 21 -52.68 -24.23 -46.85
CA LEU A 21 -52.75 -23.92 -45.41
C LEU A 21 -51.64 -24.63 -44.63
N SER A 22 -51.27 -25.86 -44.97
CA SER A 22 -50.15 -26.56 -44.32
C SER A 22 -48.81 -25.89 -44.63
N VAL A 23 -48.58 -25.49 -45.89
CA VAL A 23 -47.35 -24.77 -46.30
C VAL A 23 -47.28 -23.39 -45.65
N LEU A 24 -48.39 -22.66 -45.56
CA LEU A 24 -48.47 -21.39 -44.83
C LEU A 24 -48.21 -21.58 -43.33
N ASN A 25 -48.73 -22.65 -42.71
CA ASN A 25 -48.52 -22.92 -41.28
C ASN A 25 -47.07 -23.36 -40.99
N THR A 26 -46.45 -24.16 -41.86
CA THR A 26 -45.02 -24.51 -41.75
C THR A 26 -44.10 -23.33 -42.04
N GLY A 27 -44.45 -22.48 -43.01
CA GLY A 27 -43.70 -21.25 -43.33
C GLY A 27 -43.76 -20.21 -42.21
N LEU A 28 -44.93 -20.07 -41.57
CA LEU A 28 -45.09 -19.21 -40.39
C LEU A 28 -44.31 -19.76 -39.20
N SER A 29 -44.29 -21.09 -39.00
CA SER A 29 -43.51 -21.75 -37.93
C SER A 29 -41.99 -21.59 -38.08
N ILE A 30 -41.47 -21.44 -39.31
CA ILE A 30 -40.03 -21.18 -39.57
C ILE A 30 -39.69 -19.69 -39.36
N LEU A 31 -40.62 -18.78 -39.64
CA LEU A 31 -40.44 -17.33 -39.45
C LEU A 31 -40.72 -16.86 -38.01
N THR A 32 -41.49 -17.63 -37.24
CA THR A 32 -41.80 -17.34 -35.83
C THR A 32 -41.19 -18.39 -34.90
N SER A 33 -39.92 -18.77 -35.10
CA SER A 33 -39.13 -19.26 -33.97
C SER A 33 -38.83 -18.06 -33.06
N THR A 34 -39.86 -17.59 -32.33
CA THR A 34 -39.63 -16.77 -31.15
C THR A 34 -38.87 -17.64 -30.18
N SER A 35 -37.57 -17.37 -30.03
CA SER A 35 -36.69 -18.10 -29.12
C SER A 35 -37.14 -17.85 -27.68
N GLU A 36 -38.12 -18.63 -27.22
CA GLU A 36 -38.69 -18.58 -25.88
C GLU A 36 -37.75 -19.17 -24.80
N ASN A 37 -36.43 -19.13 -25.05
CA ASN A 37 -35.42 -19.60 -24.10
C ASN A 37 -34.07 -18.87 -24.25
N ASP A 38 -34.03 -17.69 -24.87
CA ASP A 38 -32.80 -16.92 -24.97
C ASP A 38 -32.51 -16.21 -23.63
N LYS A 39 -32.03 -16.99 -22.64
CA LYS A 39 -31.55 -16.51 -21.33
C LYS A 39 -30.24 -15.70 -21.45
N VAL A 40 -29.83 -15.35 -22.67
CA VAL A 40 -28.60 -14.60 -22.93
C VAL A 40 -28.87 -13.12 -22.66
N CYS A 41 -28.09 -12.55 -21.73
CA CYS A 41 -28.14 -11.13 -21.45
C CYS A 41 -27.62 -10.32 -22.65
N ARG A 42 -28.44 -9.39 -23.15
CA ARG A 42 -28.11 -8.51 -24.29
C ARG A 42 -28.00 -7.03 -23.91
N THR A 43 -27.90 -6.71 -22.62
CA THR A 43 -27.69 -5.31 -22.20
C THR A 43 -26.31 -4.82 -22.68
N ALA A 44 -26.14 -3.50 -22.74
CA ALA A 44 -24.87 -2.90 -23.16
C ALA A 44 -23.70 -3.35 -22.25
N GLU A 45 -23.96 -3.51 -20.96
CA GLU A 45 -23.00 -4.00 -19.96
C GLU A 45 -22.60 -5.45 -20.24
N CYS A 46 -23.58 -6.34 -20.49
CA CYS A 46 -23.32 -7.74 -20.79
C CYS A 46 -22.53 -7.91 -22.08
N THR A 47 -22.90 -7.20 -23.14
CA THR A 47 -22.18 -7.23 -24.42
C THR A 47 -20.74 -6.74 -24.25
N LYS A 48 -20.52 -5.66 -23.50
CA LYS A 48 -19.17 -5.13 -23.22
C LYS A 48 -18.33 -6.11 -22.41
N MET A 49 -18.90 -6.71 -21.37
CA MET A 49 -18.20 -7.69 -20.53
C MET A 49 -17.86 -8.96 -21.31
N ALA A 50 -18.81 -9.48 -22.10
CA ALA A 50 -18.58 -10.64 -22.95
C ALA A 50 -17.44 -10.38 -23.96
N GLN A 51 -17.41 -9.19 -24.56
CA GLN A 51 -16.30 -8.79 -25.45
C GLN A 51 -14.96 -8.76 -24.71
N GLN A 52 -14.89 -8.12 -23.53
CA GLN A 52 -13.65 -8.06 -22.74
C GLN A 52 -13.12 -9.44 -22.35
N ILE A 53 -14.01 -10.38 -22.03
CA ILE A 53 -13.65 -11.77 -21.73
C ILE A 53 -13.15 -12.48 -22.99
N SER A 54 -13.89 -12.35 -24.10
CA SER A 54 -13.54 -12.97 -25.38
C SER A 54 -12.19 -12.50 -25.94
N ASP A 55 -11.87 -11.21 -25.74
CA ASP A 55 -10.59 -10.62 -26.13
C ASP A 55 -9.41 -11.18 -25.31
N ALA A 56 -9.67 -11.67 -24.09
CA ALA A 56 -8.63 -12.18 -23.20
C ALA A 56 -8.39 -13.69 -23.35
N ILE A 57 -9.45 -14.47 -23.57
CA ILE A 57 -9.43 -15.93 -23.61
C ILE A 57 -8.71 -16.44 -24.86
N ASP A 58 -7.76 -17.36 -24.69
CA ASP A 58 -7.19 -18.18 -25.76
C ASP A 58 -7.86 -19.56 -25.81
N THR A 59 -8.84 -19.72 -26.70
CA THR A 59 -9.59 -20.97 -26.88
C THR A 59 -8.77 -22.09 -27.53
N LYS A 60 -7.50 -21.87 -27.86
CA LYS A 60 -6.59 -22.92 -28.36
C LYS A 60 -5.94 -23.73 -27.24
N VAL A 61 -6.04 -23.28 -26.00
CA VAL A 61 -5.52 -23.97 -24.82
C VAL A 61 -6.67 -24.71 -24.15
N ASP A 62 -6.45 -25.95 -23.70
CA ASP A 62 -7.45 -26.66 -22.89
C ASP A 62 -7.49 -26.06 -21.48
N PRO A 63 -8.64 -25.55 -20.99
CA PRO A 63 -8.77 -25.02 -19.64
C PRO A 63 -8.50 -26.06 -18.53
N CYS A 64 -8.65 -27.35 -18.80
CA CYS A 64 -8.36 -28.42 -17.84
C CYS A 64 -6.85 -28.65 -17.66
N ASP A 65 -6.04 -28.30 -18.67
CA ASP A 65 -4.59 -28.45 -18.65
C ASP A 65 -3.89 -27.20 -18.10
N ASP A 66 -4.26 -26.02 -18.62
CA ASP A 66 -3.74 -24.72 -18.17
C ASP A 66 -4.81 -23.64 -18.23
N PHE A 67 -5.57 -23.53 -17.15
CA PHE A 67 -6.64 -22.53 -17.03
C PHE A 67 -6.12 -21.09 -17.12
N PHE A 68 -4.88 -20.80 -16.71
CA PHE A 68 -4.34 -19.45 -16.79
C PHE A 68 -4.09 -19.04 -18.24
N SER A 69 -3.45 -19.91 -19.03
CA SER A 69 -3.20 -19.66 -20.44
C SER A 69 -4.51 -19.64 -21.25
N TYR A 70 -5.48 -20.48 -20.91
CA TYR A 70 -6.83 -20.38 -21.48
C TYR A 70 -7.48 -19.03 -21.17
N ALA A 71 -7.53 -18.61 -19.90
CA ALA A 71 -8.28 -17.43 -19.48
C ALA A 71 -7.60 -16.10 -19.89
N CYS A 72 -6.27 -16.07 -19.91
CA CYS A 72 -5.48 -14.84 -20.06
C CYS A 72 -4.54 -14.84 -21.28
N GLY A 73 -4.46 -15.93 -22.05
CA GLY A 73 -3.43 -16.14 -23.06
C GLY A 73 -3.35 -15.05 -24.12
N LYS A 74 -4.49 -14.65 -24.70
CA LYS A 74 -4.52 -13.54 -25.68
C LYS A 74 -4.17 -12.21 -25.02
N TRP A 75 -4.77 -11.92 -23.86
CA TRP A 75 -4.47 -10.67 -23.14
C TRP A 75 -2.98 -10.56 -22.79
N LYS A 76 -2.35 -11.64 -22.32
CA LYS A 76 -0.92 -11.69 -22.00
C LYS A 76 -0.06 -11.44 -23.24
N LYS A 77 -0.47 -11.97 -24.39
CA LYS A 77 0.23 -11.79 -25.67
C LYS A 77 0.14 -10.33 -26.17
N ASP A 78 -1.03 -9.72 -26.01
CA ASP A 78 -1.32 -8.39 -26.56
C ASP A 78 -0.93 -7.25 -25.60
N THR A 79 -0.80 -7.55 -24.30
CA THR A 79 -0.43 -6.55 -23.28
C THR A 79 1.07 -6.33 -23.27
N GLN A 80 1.47 -5.11 -23.62
CA GLN A 80 2.83 -4.65 -23.41
C GLN A 80 3.00 -4.11 -22.00
N ILE A 81 4.09 -4.48 -21.34
CA ILE A 81 4.50 -3.87 -20.08
C ILE A 81 5.22 -2.55 -20.42
N PRO A 82 4.65 -1.38 -20.05
CA PRO A 82 5.29 -0.09 -20.23
C PRO A 82 6.68 -0.02 -19.59
N ARG A 83 7.56 0.82 -20.15
CA ARG A 83 8.85 1.12 -19.53
C ARG A 83 8.64 1.70 -18.12
N GLY A 84 9.42 1.22 -17.15
CA GLY A 84 9.39 1.71 -15.78
C GLY A 84 8.47 0.93 -14.82
N ILE A 85 7.66 -0.02 -15.33
CA ILE A 85 6.89 -0.94 -14.49
C ILE A 85 7.28 -2.39 -14.71
N SER A 86 7.28 -3.19 -13.64
CA SER A 86 7.73 -4.58 -13.61
C SER A 86 6.63 -5.58 -13.97
N ALA A 87 5.37 -5.20 -13.75
CA ALA A 87 4.21 -6.04 -14.05
C ALA A 87 2.98 -5.19 -14.36
N VAL A 88 2.17 -5.70 -15.30
CA VAL A 88 0.81 -5.24 -15.56
C VAL A 88 -0.12 -6.41 -15.32
N ASN A 89 -1.24 -6.16 -14.67
CA ASN A 89 -2.36 -7.09 -14.54
C ASN A 89 -3.67 -6.29 -14.57
N ARG A 90 -4.81 -7.00 -14.48
CA ARG A 90 -6.13 -6.35 -14.48
C ARG A 90 -6.34 -5.36 -13.32
N PHE A 91 -5.69 -5.58 -12.17
CA PHE A 91 -5.71 -4.62 -11.06
C PHE A 91 -4.92 -3.35 -11.41
N THR A 92 -3.76 -3.46 -12.06
CA THR A 92 -2.98 -2.31 -12.55
C THR A 92 -3.81 -1.48 -13.54
N GLU A 93 -4.49 -2.13 -14.51
CA GLU A 93 -5.37 -1.42 -15.45
C GLU A 93 -6.52 -0.71 -14.73
N ALA A 94 -7.13 -1.36 -13.74
CA ALA A 94 -8.21 -0.76 -12.95
C ALA A 94 -7.72 0.44 -12.12
N ALA A 95 -6.54 0.31 -11.49
CA ALA A 95 -5.90 1.38 -10.74
C ALA A 95 -5.57 2.58 -11.63
N ASN A 96 -5.03 2.35 -12.83
CA ASN A 96 -4.75 3.43 -13.80
C ASN A 96 -6.04 4.14 -14.24
N ARG A 97 -7.11 3.38 -14.55
CA ARG A 97 -8.42 3.96 -14.89
C ARG A 97 -9.03 4.77 -13.73
N ARG A 98 -8.85 4.32 -12.49
CA ARG A 98 -9.23 5.06 -11.28
C ARG A 98 -8.42 6.35 -11.17
N ASP A 99 -7.11 6.30 -11.31
CA ASP A 99 -6.22 7.46 -11.20
C ASP A 99 -6.56 8.51 -12.25
N GLU A 100 -6.84 8.11 -13.49
CA GLU A 100 -7.31 9.03 -14.54
C GLU A 100 -8.66 9.70 -14.21
N LYS A 101 -9.62 8.93 -13.69
CA LYS A 101 -10.90 9.49 -13.25
C LYS A 101 -10.71 10.47 -12.10
N MET A 102 -9.91 10.10 -11.11
CA MET A 102 -9.62 10.94 -9.96
C MET A 102 -8.89 12.21 -10.37
N LYS A 103 -7.92 12.13 -11.29
CA LYS A 103 -7.26 13.29 -11.89
C LYS A 103 -8.28 14.28 -12.46
N ARG A 104 -9.29 13.79 -13.19
CA ARG A 104 -10.35 14.66 -13.73
C ARG A 104 -11.16 15.33 -12.62
N VAL A 105 -11.56 14.58 -11.60
CA VAL A 105 -12.32 15.12 -10.45
C VAL A 105 -11.50 16.17 -9.71
N LEU A 106 -10.26 15.86 -9.33
CA LEU A 106 -9.40 16.76 -8.57
C LEU A 106 -9.02 18.03 -9.36
N ASN A 107 -8.88 17.94 -10.68
CA ASN A 107 -8.67 19.10 -11.54
C ASN A 107 -9.90 20.02 -11.64
N GLN A 108 -11.11 19.50 -11.40
CA GLN A 108 -12.35 20.28 -11.40
C GLN A 108 -12.63 20.96 -10.07
N LEU A 109 -11.92 20.59 -8.99
CA LEU A 109 -12.07 21.23 -7.69
C LEU A 109 -11.68 22.72 -7.81
N THR A 110 -12.63 23.59 -7.49
CA THR A 110 -12.52 25.03 -7.71
C THR A 110 -11.31 25.65 -7.00
N GLN A 111 -10.91 26.83 -7.48
CA GLN A 111 -9.86 27.62 -6.85
C GLN A 111 -10.18 27.88 -5.38
N PRO A 112 -9.17 27.91 -4.51
CA PRO A 112 -9.41 28.01 -3.08
C PRO A 112 -10.01 29.38 -2.75
N THR A 113 -11.29 29.40 -2.39
CA THR A 113 -11.93 30.55 -1.76
C THR A 113 -11.50 30.66 -0.31
N ARG A 114 -11.06 31.85 0.11
CA ARG A 114 -10.57 32.08 1.47
C ARG A 114 -11.68 31.78 2.49
N GLY A 115 -11.44 30.85 3.39
CA GLY A 115 -12.35 30.49 4.47
C GLY A 115 -13.21 29.24 4.22
N ASP A 116 -13.20 28.67 3.01
CA ASP A 116 -13.82 27.37 2.77
C ASP A 116 -13.03 26.26 3.49
N GLN A 117 -13.74 25.39 4.19
CA GLN A 117 -13.17 24.27 4.96
C GLN A 117 -13.76 22.92 4.53
N SER A 118 -14.47 22.89 3.41
CA SER A 118 -14.99 21.68 2.78
C SER A 118 -13.87 20.69 2.46
N ILE A 119 -14.23 19.42 2.40
CA ILE A 119 -13.31 18.34 2.04
C ILE A 119 -12.76 18.58 0.63
N ASP A 120 -13.63 18.93 -0.32
CA ASP A 120 -13.31 19.29 -1.70
C ASP A 120 -12.27 20.41 -1.77
N HIS A 121 -12.44 21.48 -0.97
CA HIS A 121 -11.47 22.56 -0.92
C HIS A 121 -10.09 22.09 -0.44
N LYS A 122 -10.04 21.31 0.65
CA LYS A 122 -8.80 20.80 1.22
C LYS A 122 -8.09 19.83 0.27
N LEU A 123 -8.84 18.93 -0.36
CA LEU A 123 -8.31 18.00 -1.37
C LEU A 123 -7.77 18.75 -2.58
N GLY A 124 -8.48 19.78 -3.06
CA GLY A 124 -8.01 20.63 -4.15
C GLY A 124 -6.69 21.34 -3.81
N ILE A 125 -6.56 21.87 -2.59
CA ILE A 125 -5.30 22.48 -2.12
C ILE A 125 -4.17 21.46 -2.10
N LEU A 126 -4.37 20.30 -1.46
CA LEU A 126 -3.33 19.29 -1.32
C LEU A 126 -2.91 18.73 -2.68
N PHE A 127 -3.87 18.44 -3.57
CA PHE A 127 -3.60 17.94 -4.91
C PHE A 127 -2.79 18.93 -5.74
N ARG A 128 -3.16 20.23 -5.73
CA ARG A 128 -2.38 21.26 -6.42
C ARG A 128 -0.99 21.40 -5.82
N LYS A 129 -0.86 21.40 -4.49
CA LYS A 129 0.45 21.50 -3.83
C LYS A 129 1.39 20.34 -4.20
N CYS A 130 0.84 19.14 -4.37
CA CYS A 130 1.63 17.98 -4.77
C CYS A 130 1.96 17.98 -6.28
N THR A 131 1.11 18.55 -7.14
CA THR A 131 1.27 18.51 -8.61
C THR A 131 1.89 19.77 -9.23
N GLU A 132 1.93 20.88 -8.50
CA GLU A 132 2.62 22.12 -8.88
C GLU A 132 4.13 21.89 -9.07
N LYS A 133 4.77 22.79 -9.83
CA LYS A 133 6.24 22.78 -9.96
C LYS A 133 6.88 22.90 -8.58
N TYR A 134 7.78 21.98 -8.27
CA TYR A 134 8.51 21.94 -7.01
C TYR A 134 9.96 22.38 -7.21
N SER A 135 10.63 22.73 -6.10
CA SER A 135 12.07 23.00 -6.07
C SER A 135 12.71 21.98 -5.13
N ARG A 136 13.62 21.16 -5.68
CA ARG A 136 14.34 20.14 -4.90
C ARG A 136 15.06 20.74 -3.71
N ASP A 137 15.75 21.87 -3.90
CA ASP A 137 16.47 22.58 -2.84
C ASP A 137 15.54 23.10 -1.74
N LYS A 138 14.38 23.64 -2.13
CA LYS A 138 13.38 24.14 -1.18
C LYS A 138 12.83 22.98 -0.34
N GLU A 139 12.44 21.88 -0.97
CA GLU A 139 11.93 20.72 -0.24
C GLU A 139 13.00 20.05 0.63
N ASN A 140 14.25 19.94 0.15
CA ASN A 140 15.37 19.48 0.96
C ASN A 140 15.52 20.36 2.22
N SER A 141 15.36 21.69 2.08
CA SER A 141 15.39 22.64 3.21
C SER A 141 14.21 22.44 4.18
N GLU A 142 13.00 22.24 3.66
CA GLU A 142 11.81 21.96 4.48
C GLU A 142 11.97 20.65 5.27
N ILE A 143 12.49 19.59 4.64
CA ILE A 143 12.78 18.32 5.30
C ILE A 143 13.85 18.49 6.38
N ARG A 144 14.94 19.22 6.09
CA ARG A 144 15.97 19.56 7.09
C ARG A 144 15.35 20.29 8.29
N ASN A 145 14.44 21.22 8.05
CA ASN A 145 13.76 21.96 9.12
C ASN A 145 12.86 21.05 9.96
N LEU A 146 12.09 20.16 9.34
CA LEU A 146 11.25 19.19 10.05
C LEU A 146 12.09 18.23 10.91
N LEU A 147 13.20 17.73 10.36
CA LEU A 147 14.13 16.89 11.09
C LEU A 147 14.77 17.66 12.26
N LYS A 148 15.19 18.90 12.04
CA LYS A 148 15.74 19.79 13.08
C LYS A 148 14.73 20.11 14.18
N GLN A 149 13.46 20.30 13.86
CA GLN A 149 12.41 20.51 14.86
C GLN A 149 12.23 19.30 15.78
N LYS A 150 12.36 18.08 15.22
CA LYS A 150 12.13 16.84 15.96
C LYS A 150 13.38 16.33 16.69
N PHE A 151 14.54 16.40 16.05
CA PHE A 151 15.80 15.83 16.54
C PHE A 151 16.79 16.91 17.01
N GLY A 152 16.68 18.15 16.58
CA GLY A 152 17.69 19.18 16.86
C GLY A 152 18.90 19.02 15.95
N LYS A 153 20.06 18.68 16.52
CA LYS A 153 21.29 18.40 15.76
C LYS A 153 21.38 16.91 15.43
N TRP A 154 20.94 16.54 14.23
CA TRP A 154 21.11 15.20 13.66
C TRP A 154 21.94 15.30 12.37
N PRO A 155 22.87 14.36 12.12
CA PRO A 155 23.25 13.25 13.02
C PRO A 155 24.15 13.71 14.18
N LYS A 156 24.37 12.80 15.14
CA LYS A 156 25.39 12.93 16.18
C LYS A 156 26.59 12.05 15.86
N LYS A 157 27.78 12.49 16.26
CA LYS A 157 28.98 11.65 16.22
C LYS A 157 28.77 10.42 17.10
N VAL A 158 29.24 9.26 16.62
CA VAL A 158 29.25 8.04 17.42
C VAL A 158 30.47 8.07 18.35
N GLU A 159 30.22 8.18 19.65
CA GLU A 159 31.20 8.19 20.71
C GLU A 159 31.08 6.86 21.45
N HIS A 160 31.79 5.83 20.99
CA HIS A 160 31.75 4.46 21.54
C HIS A 160 32.33 4.32 22.97
N LYS A 161 31.97 5.22 23.88
CA LYS A 161 32.58 5.41 25.19
C LYS A 161 31.56 5.32 26.34
N SER A 162 30.28 5.15 26.03
CA SER A 162 29.21 5.18 27.04
C SER A 162 28.55 3.82 27.24
N ARG A 163 28.13 3.52 28.47
CA ARG A 163 27.29 2.36 28.74
C ARG A 163 25.88 2.60 28.15
N PRO A 164 25.21 1.55 27.63
CA PRO A 164 23.78 1.60 27.33
C PRO A 164 23.00 2.06 28.56
N VAL A 165 22.07 2.98 28.35
CA VAL A 165 21.19 3.53 29.40
C VAL A 165 19.74 3.38 28.96
N PRO A 166 18.77 3.31 29.90
CA PRO A 166 17.35 3.19 29.56
C PRO A 166 16.92 4.20 28.49
N SER A 167 16.28 3.70 27.43
CA SER A 167 15.96 4.47 26.22
C SER A 167 14.70 5.33 26.37
N THR A 168 13.93 5.15 27.45
CA THR A 168 12.66 5.86 27.71
C THR A 168 12.75 7.36 27.46
N SER A 169 13.75 8.05 28.03
CA SER A 169 13.89 9.50 27.90
C SER A 169 14.13 9.93 26.44
N LEU A 170 14.97 9.19 25.73
CA LEU A 170 15.24 9.43 24.31
C LEU A 170 13.98 9.21 23.47
N LEU A 171 13.29 8.08 23.66
CA LEU A 171 12.06 7.76 22.91
C LEU A 171 10.94 8.77 23.20
N LYS A 172 10.83 9.30 24.42
CA LYS A 172 9.89 10.39 24.75
C LYS A 172 10.24 11.70 24.06
N GLN A 173 11.52 11.97 23.83
CA GLN A 173 11.99 13.19 23.17
C GLN A 173 11.79 13.12 21.65
N VAL A 174 12.30 12.07 21.00
CA VAL A 174 12.38 12.00 19.53
C VAL A 174 11.35 11.06 18.89
N GLY A 175 10.62 10.29 19.69
CA GLY A 175 9.69 9.27 19.23
C GLY A 175 10.35 7.89 19.07
N PHE A 176 9.55 6.92 18.66
CA PHE A 176 9.93 5.50 18.56
C PHE A 176 9.66 4.91 17.15
N LEU A 177 9.54 5.79 16.16
CA LEU A 177 9.21 5.42 14.79
C LEU A 177 10.29 4.51 14.20
N GLY A 178 9.87 3.40 13.59
CA GLY A 178 10.79 2.37 13.09
C GLY A 178 11.38 1.46 14.16
N LEU A 179 11.07 1.67 15.45
CA LEU A 179 11.48 0.80 16.56
C LEU A 179 10.29 0.13 17.25
N LEU A 180 9.19 0.85 17.47
CA LEU A 180 7.99 0.31 18.14
C LEU A 180 6.73 0.60 17.32
N GLY A 181 5.83 -0.37 17.20
CA GLY A 181 4.52 -0.19 16.56
C GLY A 181 3.42 -0.03 17.62
N ILE A 182 3.20 1.18 18.12
CA ILE A 182 2.15 1.46 19.11
C ILE A 182 1.03 2.27 18.44
N THR A 183 -0.15 1.67 18.32
CA THR A 183 -1.32 2.25 17.63
C THR A 183 -2.57 2.19 18.50
N VAL A 184 -3.65 2.85 18.07
CA VAL A 184 -4.99 2.64 18.61
C VAL A 184 -5.80 1.94 17.53
N ASP A 185 -6.21 0.71 17.79
CA ASP A 185 -6.94 -0.15 16.85
C ASP A 185 -8.19 -0.74 17.55
N ILE A 186 -9.04 -1.43 16.78
CA ILE A 186 -10.21 -2.15 17.32
C ILE A 186 -9.72 -3.24 18.28
N ASN A 187 -10.36 -3.35 19.44
CA ASN A 187 -10.05 -4.40 20.40
C ASN A 187 -10.56 -5.74 19.88
N VAL A 188 -9.66 -6.69 19.61
CA VAL A 188 -10.02 -8.01 19.08
C VAL A 188 -10.78 -8.89 20.08
N TYR A 189 -10.74 -8.57 21.38
CA TYR A 189 -11.49 -9.25 22.43
C TYR A 189 -12.85 -8.60 22.72
N ASP A 190 -13.07 -7.36 22.24
CA ASP A 190 -14.32 -6.61 22.35
C ASP A 190 -14.38 -5.59 21.22
N ASN A 191 -14.92 -6.02 20.06
CA ASN A 191 -14.92 -5.21 18.84
C ASN A 191 -15.80 -3.95 18.91
N SER A 192 -16.54 -3.75 20.02
CA SER A 192 -17.26 -2.51 20.31
C SER A 192 -16.36 -1.40 20.87
N LYS A 193 -15.10 -1.71 21.20
CA LYS A 193 -14.15 -0.79 21.83
C LYS A 193 -12.85 -0.67 21.04
N TYR A 194 -12.15 0.44 21.25
CA TYR A 194 -10.75 0.60 20.84
C TYR A 194 -9.81 0.20 21.97
N ALA A 195 -8.60 -0.24 21.62
CA ALA A 195 -7.51 -0.50 22.55
C ALA A 195 -6.19 0.05 22.00
N ILE A 196 -5.22 0.24 22.90
CA ILE A 196 -3.84 0.50 22.49
C ILE A 196 -3.24 -0.84 22.07
N VAL A 197 -2.71 -0.91 20.85
CA VAL A 197 -2.16 -2.14 20.27
C VAL A 197 -0.66 -1.98 20.02
N MET A 198 0.11 -2.94 20.53
CA MET A 198 1.56 -3.02 20.43
C MET A 198 1.94 -4.13 19.44
N LYS A 199 2.34 -3.73 18.24
CA LYS A 199 2.69 -4.57 17.07
C LYS A 199 4.08 -4.22 16.53
N THR A 200 4.54 -4.94 15.52
CA THR A 200 5.77 -4.60 14.80
C THR A 200 5.65 -3.23 14.10
N PRO A 201 6.70 -2.40 14.06
CA PRO A 201 6.66 -1.10 13.37
C PRO A 201 6.68 -1.25 11.85
N SER A 202 6.45 -0.14 11.13
CA SER A 202 6.91 -0.02 9.74
C SER A 202 8.44 0.02 9.72
N THR A 203 9.07 -0.69 8.77
CA THR A 203 10.52 -0.94 8.75
C THR A 203 11.25 -0.21 7.63
N ASP A 204 10.58 0.76 7.00
CA ASP A 204 11.07 1.56 5.86
C ASP A 204 12.57 1.90 5.91
N PRO A 205 13.29 1.83 4.77
CA PRO A 205 12.83 1.60 3.39
C PRO A 205 12.48 0.14 3.02
N LEU A 206 13.01 -0.86 3.72
CA LEU A 206 12.84 -2.28 3.38
C LEU A 206 12.04 -3.02 4.45
N SER A 207 11.33 -4.08 4.06
CA SER A 207 10.84 -5.05 5.04
C SER A 207 12.01 -5.77 5.71
N TRP A 208 11.80 -6.35 6.90
CA TRP A 208 12.81 -7.20 7.53
C TRP A 208 13.26 -8.34 6.63
N GLN A 209 12.33 -8.98 5.92
CA GLN A 209 12.68 -10.03 4.94
C GLN A 209 13.50 -9.47 3.78
N GLY A 210 13.15 -8.28 3.27
CA GLY A 210 13.89 -7.62 2.19
C GLY A 210 15.31 -7.26 2.60
N LEU A 211 15.50 -6.76 3.83
CA LEU A 211 16.82 -6.46 4.40
C LEU A 211 17.66 -7.73 4.56
N GLN A 212 17.07 -8.79 5.12
CA GLN A 212 17.76 -10.07 5.33
C GLN A 212 18.15 -10.75 4.01
N ALA A 213 17.38 -10.54 2.95
CA ALA A 213 17.65 -11.08 1.62
C ALA A 213 18.75 -10.32 0.85
N LEU A 214 19.24 -9.18 1.35
CA LEU A 214 20.29 -8.43 0.66
C LEU A 214 21.60 -9.21 0.58
N THR A 215 22.17 -9.26 -0.62
CA THR A 215 23.54 -9.72 -0.85
C THR A 215 24.56 -8.78 -0.20
N THR A 216 25.80 -9.25 0.03
CA THR A 216 26.89 -8.42 0.55
C THR A 216 27.10 -7.13 -0.26
N ALA A 217 26.98 -7.20 -1.60
CA ALA A 217 27.09 -6.03 -2.46
C ALA A 217 25.93 -5.04 -2.23
N GLN A 218 24.70 -5.53 -2.10
CA GLN A 218 23.53 -4.69 -1.84
C GLN A 218 23.54 -4.08 -0.43
N LYS A 219 24.10 -4.78 0.58
CA LYS A 219 24.33 -4.20 1.92
C LYS A 219 25.27 -3.00 1.85
N THR A 220 26.31 -3.04 1.01
CA THR A 220 27.20 -1.89 0.76
C THR A 220 26.45 -0.74 0.10
N VAL A 221 25.58 -1.03 -0.88
CA VAL A 221 24.70 -0.01 -1.49
C VAL A 221 23.79 0.64 -0.45
N TYR A 222 23.23 -0.13 0.48
CA TYR A 222 22.37 0.41 1.53
C TYR A 222 23.15 1.35 2.47
N LYS A 223 24.36 0.97 2.90
CA LYS A 223 25.22 1.87 3.69
C LYS A 223 25.52 3.17 2.97
N ALA A 224 25.87 3.11 1.68
CA ALA A 224 26.12 4.29 0.86
C ALA A 224 24.87 5.17 0.67
N TYR A 225 23.69 4.56 0.58
CA TYR A 225 22.41 5.29 0.56
C TYR A 225 22.21 6.08 1.86
N ILE A 226 22.38 5.45 3.03
CA ILE A 226 22.23 6.13 4.33
C ILE A 226 23.25 7.27 4.47
N GLU A 227 24.50 7.06 4.06
CA GLU A 227 25.54 8.10 4.05
C GLU A 227 25.14 9.29 3.18
N ARG A 228 24.61 9.03 1.98
CA ARG A 228 24.15 10.08 1.06
C ARG A 228 23.00 10.89 1.66
N MET A 229 22.08 10.23 2.36
CA MET A 229 20.99 10.89 3.10
C MET A 229 21.53 11.83 4.19
N ILE A 230 22.51 11.36 4.98
CA ILE A 230 23.17 12.16 6.01
C ILE A 230 23.82 13.41 5.39
N ASN A 231 24.63 13.24 4.34
CA ASN A 231 25.35 14.35 3.70
C ASN A 231 24.42 15.39 3.06
N THR A 232 23.21 14.99 2.68
CA THR A 232 22.19 15.90 2.11
C THR A 232 21.50 16.72 3.20
N ILE A 233 21.36 16.14 4.40
CA ILE A 233 20.79 16.80 5.57
C ILE A 233 21.80 17.73 6.24
N ASP A 234 23.04 17.27 6.42
CA ASP A 234 24.14 18.05 6.97
C ASP A 234 25.42 17.87 6.13
N PRO A 235 25.64 18.72 5.11
CA PRO A 235 26.81 18.64 4.25
C PRO A 235 28.15 18.85 4.96
N ASN A 236 28.14 19.39 6.19
CA ASN A 236 29.36 19.65 6.96
C ASN A 236 29.68 18.53 7.96
N PHE A 237 28.85 17.49 8.03
CA PHE A 237 29.03 16.40 8.97
C PHE A 237 30.14 15.44 8.51
N LYS A 238 31.23 15.38 9.27
CA LYS A 238 32.45 14.64 8.87
C LYS A 238 32.38 13.13 9.09
N ASP A 239 31.56 12.65 10.02
CA ASP A 239 31.50 11.24 10.42
C ASP A 239 30.37 10.46 9.72
N ALA A 240 29.91 10.94 8.55
CA ALA A 240 28.71 10.41 7.86
C ALA A 240 28.80 8.91 7.56
N GLN A 241 29.96 8.45 7.06
CA GLN A 241 30.20 7.03 6.77
C GLN A 241 30.10 6.16 8.02
N THR A 242 30.69 6.61 9.14
CA THR A 242 30.65 5.89 10.43
C THR A 242 29.23 5.79 10.98
N VAL A 243 28.48 6.90 10.93
CA VAL A 243 27.08 6.93 11.37
C VAL A 243 26.21 6.04 10.46
N ALA A 244 26.39 6.11 9.14
CA ALA A 244 25.66 5.28 8.19
C ALA A 244 25.88 3.78 8.42
N LYS A 245 27.13 3.39 8.68
CA LYS A 245 27.48 2.02 9.05
C LYS A 245 26.80 1.61 10.36
N SER A 246 26.86 2.45 11.41
CA SER A 246 26.22 2.17 12.69
C SER A 246 24.70 2.00 12.57
N ILE A 247 24.02 2.88 11.82
CA ILE A 247 22.58 2.77 11.55
C ILE A 247 22.26 1.45 10.86
N PHE A 248 22.98 1.12 9.78
CA PHE A 248 22.75 -0.12 9.04
C PHE A 248 22.99 -1.34 9.92
N ASP A 249 24.10 -1.39 10.65
CA ASP A 249 24.49 -2.57 11.41
C ASP A 249 23.47 -2.86 12.53
N PHE A 250 22.95 -1.82 13.19
CA PHE A 250 21.85 -1.97 14.14
C PHE A 250 20.55 -2.44 13.49
N GLU A 251 20.20 -1.90 12.32
CA GLU A 251 18.99 -2.31 11.59
C GLU A 251 19.07 -3.77 11.12
N ASP A 252 20.22 -4.19 10.59
CA ASP A 252 20.49 -5.56 10.15
C ASP A 252 20.38 -6.53 11.34
N ASP A 253 21.08 -6.24 12.44
CA ASP A 253 21.03 -7.02 13.68
C ASP A 253 19.60 -7.12 14.24
N LEU A 254 18.89 -5.99 14.36
CA LEU A 254 17.53 -5.96 14.86
C LEU A 254 16.60 -6.80 13.97
N SER A 255 16.77 -6.77 12.65
CA SER A 255 15.96 -7.56 11.73
C SER A 255 16.10 -9.06 12.01
N PHE A 256 17.32 -9.57 12.23
CA PHE A 256 17.56 -10.98 12.53
C PHE A 256 17.12 -11.35 13.96
N ARG A 257 17.39 -10.49 14.96
CA ARG A 257 16.94 -10.73 16.34
C ARG A 257 15.42 -10.85 16.44
N THR A 258 14.71 -10.07 15.63
CA THR A 258 13.25 -10.02 15.65
C THR A 258 12.58 -10.99 14.68
N SER A 259 13.34 -11.77 13.90
CA SER A 259 12.87 -12.92 13.11
C SER A 259 12.56 -14.14 14.01
N VAL A 260 11.70 -13.93 15.01
CA VAL A 260 11.25 -14.96 15.95
C VAL A 260 9.81 -15.40 15.62
N PRO A 261 9.45 -16.68 15.87
CA PRO A 261 8.07 -17.12 15.75
C PRO A 261 7.14 -16.23 16.57
N GLN A 262 5.98 -15.88 16.01
CA GLN A 262 5.01 -15.07 16.73
C GLN A 262 4.50 -15.83 17.95
N ALA A 263 4.76 -15.28 19.12
CA ALA A 263 4.11 -15.73 20.35
C ALA A 263 2.65 -15.27 20.36
N SER A 264 1.80 -16.00 21.09
CA SER A 264 0.39 -15.67 21.23
C SER A 264 0.21 -14.24 21.73
N MET A 265 -0.72 -13.52 21.08
CA MET A 265 -1.15 -12.20 21.50
C MET A 265 -1.57 -12.21 22.98
N ARG A 266 -1.25 -11.13 23.70
CA ARG A 266 -1.58 -10.98 25.13
C ARG A 266 -2.38 -9.71 25.37
N MET A 267 -3.43 -9.82 26.15
CA MET A 267 -4.13 -8.67 26.72
C MET A 267 -3.55 -8.35 28.09
N THR A 268 -3.29 -7.07 28.34
CA THR A 268 -2.81 -6.54 29.63
C THR A 268 -3.39 -5.13 29.84
N THR A 269 -2.88 -4.42 30.85
CA THR A 269 -3.28 -3.06 31.19
C THR A 269 -2.09 -2.12 31.20
N LEU A 270 -2.34 -0.82 31.07
CA LEU A 270 -1.30 0.21 31.15
C LEU A 270 -0.55 0.17 32.50
N GLY A 271 -1.21 -0.18 33.60
CA GLY A 271 -0.59 -0.29 34.92
C GLY A 271 0.38 -1.48 35.05
N THR A 272 0.22 -2.52 34.25
CA THR A 272 0.96 -3.79 34.36
C THR A 272 1.90 -4.06 33.19
N ILE A 273 1.84 -3.26 32.12
CA ILE A 273 2.55 -3.52 30.86
C ILE A 273 4.06 -3.74 31.03
N ASP A 274 4.74 -2.91 31.82
CA ASP A 274 6.20 -2.99 32.00
C ASP A 274 6.60 -4.29 32.70
N ARG A 275 5.83 -4.71 33.71
CA ARG A 275 6.03 -5.99 34.40
C ARG A 275 5.75 -7.16 33.47
N ASP A 276 4.64 -7.10 32.73
CA ASP A 276 4.18 -8.22 31.89
C ASP A 276 5.08 -8.42 30.66
N LEU A 277 5.79 -7.38 30.22
CA LEU A 277 6.86 -7.44 29.21
C LEU A 277 8.26 -7.69 29.80
N ASN A 278 8.40 -7.74 31.13
CA ASN A 278 9.71 -7.78 31.81
C ASN A 278 10.66 -6.67 31.33
N SER A 279 10.11 -5.47 31.14
CA SER A 279 10.78 -4.35 30.51
C SER A 279 11.81 -3.71 31.44
N LYS A 280 13.01 -3.42 30.92
CA LYS A 280 14.13 -2.84 31.68
C LYS A 280 14.70 -1.59 31.01
N MET A 281 14.67 -1.55 29.69
CA MET A 281 15.22 -0.48 28.87
C MET A 281 14.15 0.57 28.56
N ILE A 282 12.88 0.17 28.43
CA ILE A 282 11.76 1.08 28.16
C ILE A 282 10.73 1.04 29.28
N ASN A 283 10.34 2.20 29.81
CA ASN A 283 9.12 2.36 30.59
C ASN A 283 7.98 2.66 29.61
N TYR A 284 7.28 1.61 29.17
CA TYR A 284 6.19 1.67 28.22
C TYR A 284 5.00 2.45 28.78
N LYS A 285 4.70 2.33 30.09
CA LYS A 285 3.63 3.12 30.71
C LYS A 285 3.88 4.62 30.53
N ASP A 286 5.06 5.09 30.93
CA ASP A 286 5.45 6.51 30.83
C ASP A 286 5.55 6.96 29.36
N LEU A 287 6.08 6.11 28.47
CA LEU A 287 6.16 6.41 27.04
C LEU A 287 4.76 6.59 26.42
N ILE A 288 3.83 5.68 26.69
CA ILE A 288 2.45 5.72 26.17
C ILE A 288 1.72 6.92 26.76
N GLN A 289 1.78 7.13 28.07
CA GLN A 289 1.17 8.30 28.71
C GLN A 289 1.68 9.61 28.11
N LYS A 290 3.00 9.70 27.82
CA LYS A 290 3.58 10.87 27.18
C LYS A 290 2.92 11.16 25.83
N VAL A 291 2.74 10.16 24.97
CA VAL A 291 2.10 10.34 23.64
C VAL A 291 0.71 10.97 23.80
N PHE A 292 -0.15 10.39 24.64
CA PHE A 292 -1.52 10.87 24.82
C PHE A 292 -1.60 12.24 25.52
N SER A 293 -0.67 12.53 26.43
CA SER A 293 -0.60 13.83 27.12
C SER A 293 -0.24 15.01 26.19
N THR A 294 0.42 14.72 25.06
CA THR A 294 0.83 15.75 24.08
C THR A 294 -0.27 16.09 23.06
N LEU A 295 -1.39 15.37 23.08
CA LEU A 295 -2.54 15.66 22.22
C LEU A 295 -3.20 17.00 22.62
N LYS A 296 -3.67 17.76 21.62
CA LYS A 296 -4.35 19.05 21.84
C LYS A 296 -5.51 18.94 22.83
N LYS A 297 -6.31 17.88 22.71
CA LYS A 297 -7.28 17.46 23.73
C LYS A 297 -6.56 16.47 24.64
N LYS A 298 -6.13 16.94 25.82
CA LYS A 298 -5.39 16.10 26.77
C LYS A 298 -6.22 14.87 27.13
N VAL A 299 -5.76 13.70 26.72
CA VAL A 299 -6.34 12.41 27.11
C VAL A 299 -5.49 11.89 28.26
N SER A 300 -6.11 11.72 29.43
CA SER A 300 -5.46 11.08 30.57
C SER A 300 -5.79 9.59 30.54
N LEU A 301 -4.76 8.75 30.46
CA LEU A 301 -4.93 7.30 30.52
C LEU A 301 -4.87 6.83 31.98
N THR A 302 -5.73 5.89 32.33
CA THR A 302 -5.71 5.23 33.64
C THR A 302 -4.94 3.93 33.58
N ASP A 303 -4.52 3.42 34.73
CA ASP A 303 -3.82 2.14 34.81
C ASP A 303 -4.67 0.96 34.31
N SER A 304 -5.99 1.08 34.34
CA SER A 304 -6.93 0.08 33.82
C SER A 304 -7.06 0.08 32.29
N GLN A 305 -6.43 1.02 31.58
CA GLN A 305 -6.52 1.11 30.13
C GLN A 305 -6.01 -0.18 29.48
N VAL A 306 -6.85 -0.82 28.67
CA VAL A 306 -6.51 -2.08 27.99
C VAL A 306 -5.41 -1.85 26.96
N ILE A 307 -4.38 -2.72 27.01
CA ILE A 307 -3.31 -2.82 26.04
C ILE A 307 -3.31 -4.23 25.46
N ILE A 308 -3.21 -4.32 24.13
CA ILE A 308 -3.08 -5.57 23.40
C ILE A 308 -1.66 -5.65 22.86
N VAL A 309 -0.86 -6.57 23.41
CA VAL A 309 0.46 -6.88 22.88
C VAL A 309 0.31 -7.95 21.81
N ALA A 310 0.24 -7.51 20.55
CA ALA A 310 0.10 -8.37 19.38
C ALA A 310 1.40 -9.13 19.05
N SER A 311 2.57 -8.55 19.39
CA SER A 311 3.86 -9.15 19.04
C SER A 311 4.82 -9.22 20.25
N PRO A 312 4.48 -9.96 21.33
CA PRO A 312 5.26 -9.91 22.57
C PRO A 312 6.72 -10.36 22.39
N ALA A 313 6.99 -11.35 21.54
CA ALA A 313 8.35 -11.82 21.24
C ALA A 313 9.20 -10.73 20.55
N TYR A 314 8.58 -9.89 19.71
CA TYR A 314 9.24 -8.74 19.08
C TYR A 314 9.73 -7.74 20.14
N TYR A 315 8.85 -7.35 21.05
CA TYR A 315 9.18 -6.38 22.10
C TYR A 315 10.29 -6.88 23.04
N ALA A 316 10.28 -8.17 23.39
CA ALA A 316 11.38 -8.77 24.14
C ALA A 316 12.72 -8.66 23.40
N LYS A 317 12.74 -8.90 22.08
CA LYS A 317 13.95 -8.81 21.27
C LYS A 317 14.42 -7.37 21.03
N VAL A 318 13.49 -6.41 21.01
CA VAL A 318 13.84 -4.98 21.03
C VAL A 318 14.48 -4.61 22.36
N GLU A 319 13.92 -5.01 23.50
CA GLU A 319 14.55 -4.80 24.83
C GLU A 319 15.96 -5.39 24.88
N ASP A 320 16.16 -6.61 24.38
CA ASP A 320 17.49 -7.24 24.27
C ASP A 320 18.44 -6.41 23.39
N ALA A 321 17.99 -5.92 22.22
CA ALA A 321 18.85 -5.10 21.35
C ALA A 321 19.21 -3.75 22.00
N LEU A 322 18.31 -3.21 22.82
CA LEU A 322 18.54 -1.96 23.54
C LEU A 322 19.60 -2.09 24.64
N THR A 323 19.86 -3.29 25.18
CA THR A 323 20.95 -3.49 26.14
C THR A 323 22.33 -3.39 25.50
N ASP A 324 22.43 -3.51 24.18
CA ASP A 324 23.69 -3.57 23.44
C ASP A 324 24.03 -2.22 22.78
N ILE A 325 23.01 -1.44 22.39
CA ILE A 325 23.18 -0.18 21.64
C ILE A 325 23.45 1.04 22.52
N GLN A 326 24.27 1.97 22.02
CA GLN A 326 24.52 3.26 22.67
C GLN A 326 23.48 4.32 22.29
N GLN A 327 23.31 5.35 23.12
CA GLN A 327 22.23 6.33 22.93
C GLN A 327 22.35 7.18 21.66
N ASP A 328 23.56 7.54 21.28
CA ASP A 328 23.89 8.26 20.04
C ASP A 328 23.65 7.41 18.80
N GLU A 329 24.01 6.14 18.83
CA GLU A 329 23.69 5.15 17.79
C GLU A 329 22.17 5.01 17.62
N LEU A 330 21.43 4.83 18.74
CA LEU A 330 19.97 4.74 18.73
C LEU A 330 19.32 6.05 18.27
N TYR A 331 19.82 7.20 18.71
CA TYR A 331 19.35 8.51 18.27
C TYR A 331 19.52 8.69 16.76
N ASN A 332 20.66 8.26 16.22
CA ASN A 332 20.93 8.32 14.79
C ASN A 332 20.00 7.41 14.00
N TYR A 333 19.79 6.17 14.47
CA TYR A 333 18.83 5.22 13.89
C TYR A 333 17.41 5.79 13.87
N LEU A 334 16.91 6.31 14.98
CA LEU A 334 15.56 6.89 15.06
C LEU A 334 15.39 8.10 14.14
N GLY A 335 16.43 8.94 13.99
CA GLY A 335 16.41 10.06 13.06
C GLY A 335 16.40 9.62 11.61
N TYR A 336 17.15 8.57 11.28
CA TYR A 336 17.10 7.95 9.95
C TYR A 336 15.72 7.36 9.66
N LYS A 337 15.11 6.61 10.59
CA LYS A 337 13.77 6.05 10.41
C LYS A 337 12.69 7.11 10.25
N TYR A 338 12.79 8.22 11.00
CA TYR A 338 11.91 9.36 10.80
C TYR A 338 12.10 10.00 9.42
N LEU A 339 13.34 10.19 8.98
CA LEU A 339 13.64 10.72 7.65
C LEU A 339 13.10 9.83 6.53
N SER A 340 13.32 8.51 6.61
CA SER A 340 12.83 7.53 5.63
C SER A 340 11.31 7.53 5.46
N GLN A 341 10.55 7.92 6.50
CA GLN A 341 9.10 8.06 6.38
C GLN A 341 8.68 9.40 5.77
N LEU A 342 9.39 10.49 6.06
CA LEU A 342 9.06 11.81 5.52
C LEU A 342 9.29 11.89 4.00
N ILE A 343 10.41 11.35 3.52
CA ILE A 343 10.87 11.57 2.14
C ILE A 343 9.98 10.91 1.09
N LYS A 344 9.17 9.91 1.46
CA LYS A 344 8.24 9.22 0.52
C LYS A 344 7.20 10.16 -0.08
N PHE A 345 6.87 11.21 0.65
CA PHE A 345 5.87 12.20 0.26
C PHE A 345 6.51 13.47 -0.31
N SER A 346 7.84 13.51 -0.45
CA SER A 346 8.54 14.62 -1.08
C SER A 346 8.88 14.33 -2.53
N ARG A 347 9.36 15.35 -3.23
CA ARG A 347 10.02 15.35 -4.54
C ARG A 347 11.43 15.93 -4.41
N SER A 348 12.02 15.79 -3.23
CA SER A 348 13.36 16.27 -2.91
C SER A 348 14.42 15.29 -3.42
N ASP A 349 15.71 15.65 -3.41
CA ASP A 349 16.76 14.70 -3.83
C ASP A 349 16.77 13.42 -2.99
N LEU A 350 16.36 13.53 -1.72
CA LEU A 350 16.22 12.41 -0.79
C LEU A 350 15.19 11.38 -1.28
N PHE A 351 14.09 11.83 -1.88
CA PHE A 351 13.09 10.94 -2.50
C PHE A 351 13.69 10.17 -3.66
N PHE A 352 14.43 10.84 -4.55
CA PHE A 352 15.08 10.17 -5.67
C PHE A 352 16.17 9.19 -5.21
N TYR A 353 16.93 9.53 -4.17
CA TYR A 353 17.89 8.59 -3.58
C TYR A 353 17.19 7.36 -3.01
N TYR A 354 16.03 7.54 -2.39
CA TYR A 354 15.20 6.44 -1.89
C TYR A 354 14.69 5.55 -3.04
N THR A 355 14.12 6.12 -4.10
CA THR A 355 13.58 5.33 -5.21
C THR A 355 14.66 4.60 -6.00
N THR A 356 15.81 5.25 -6.23
CA THR A 356 16.96 4.63 -6.91
C THR A 356 17.57 3.53 -6.04
N PHE A 357 17.66 3.73 -4.71
CA PHE A 357 18.09 2.68 -3.79
C PHE A 357 17.18 1.46 -3.90
N LEU A 358 15.85 1.65 -3.78
CA LEU A 358 14.89 0.56 -3.89
C LEU A 358 15.00 -0.16 -5.24
N LYS A 359 15.13 0.58 -6.34
CA LYS A 359 15.32 -0.02 -7.68
C LYS A 359 16.59 -0.85 -7.79
N THR A 360 17.65 -0.44 -7.08
CA THR A 360 18.95 -1.12 -7.10
C THR A 360 18.91 -2.44 -6.32
N VAL A 361 18.20 -2.47 -5.19
CA VAL A 361 18.13 -3.68 -4.35
C VAL A 361 16.97 -4.60 -4.70
N ASP A 362 15.93 -4.06 -5.33
CA ASP A 362 14.78 -4.79 -5.85
C ASP A 362 14.52 -4.38 -7.32
N PRO A 363 14.98 -5.19 -8.29
CA PRO A 363 14.75 -4.94 -9.71
C PRO A 363 13.25 -4.87 -10.08
N THR A 364 12.36 -5.45 -9.28
CA THR A 364 10.91 -5.43 -9.49
C THR A 364 10.26 -4.14 -8.99
N TYR A 365 10.99 -3.29 -8.26
CA TYR A 365 10.51 -1.99 -7.82
C TYR A 365 10.22 -1.08 -9.04
N ASN A 366 9.06 -0.43 -9.01
CA ASN A 366 8.62 0.49 -10.04
C ASN A 366 9.05 1.90 -9.65
N GLU A 367 10.27 2.28 -10.06
CA GLU A 367 10.81 3.62 -9.81
C GLU A 367 9.93 4.67 -10.49
N PRO A 368 9.28 5.56 -9.72
CA PRO A 368 8.37 6.53 -10.28
C PRO A 368 9.11 7.53 -11.17
N GLN A 369 8.60 7.74 -12.38
CA GLN A 369 9.12 8.77 -13.28
C GLN A 369 8.47 10.12 -12.96
N GLU A 370 9.12 11.24 -13.29
CA GLU A 370 8.54 12.57 -13.06
C GLU A 370 7.19 12.75 -13.79
N SER A 371 7.01 12.07 -14.93
CA SER A 371 5.73 12.02 -15.66
C SER A 371 4.58 11.39 -14.86
N ASP A 372 4.90 10.57 -13.86
CA ASP A 372 3.94 9.80 -13.06
C ASP A 372 3.55 10.52 -11.76
N PHE A 373 4.14 11.68 -11.46
CA PHE A 373 3.94 12.37 -10.20
C PHE A 373 2.49 12.77 -9.94
N THR A 374 1.72 13.06 -10.98
CA THR A 374 0.27 13.27 -10.80
C THR A 374 -0.42 12.03 -10.22
N SER A 375 -0.10 10.84 -10.73
CA SER A 375 -0.67 9.58 -10.26
C SER A 375 -0.18 9.23 -8.87
N LEU A 376 1.09 9.51 -8.54
CA LEU A 376 1.60 9.38 -7.17
C LEU A 376 0.84 10.28 -6.19
N CYS A 377 0.69 11.57 -6.52
CA CYS A 377 -0.06 12.51 -5.70
C CYS A 377 -1.51 12.06 -5.47
N ILE A 378 -2.16 11.52 -6.50
CA ILE A 378 -3.51 10.97 -6.37
C ILE A 378 -3.53 9.82 -5.37
N ARG A 379 -2.57 8.90 -5.46
CA ARG A 379 -2.47 7.75 -4.56
C ARG A 379 -2.19 8.21 -3.13
N ASP A 380 -1.26 9.14 -2.94
CA ASP A 380 -0.91 9.69 -1.62
C ASP A 380 -2.09 10.39 -0.93
N LEU A 381 -3.04 10.96 -1.69
CA LEU A 381 -4.26 11.57 -1.16
C LEU A 381 -5.37 10.57 -0.80
N MET A 382 -5.28 9.33 -1.28
CA MET A 382 -6.30 8.28 -1.08
C MET A 382 -5.91 7.28 0.02
N VAL A 383 -4.72 7.42 0.62
CA VAL A 383 -4.27 6.67 1.80
C VAL A 383 -4.73 7.41 3.05
#